data_AF-A0AAD7ML22-F1
#
_entry.id   AF-A0AAD7ML22-F1
#
_cell.length_a   1.000
_cell.length_b   1.000
_cell.length_c   1.000
_cell.angle_alpha   90.00
_cell.angle_beta   90.00
_cell.angle_gamma   90.00
#
_symmetry.space_group_name_H-M   'P 1'
#
loop_
_entity.id
_entity.type
_entity.pdbx_description
1 polymer ?
#
loop_
_entity_poly.entity_id
_entity_poly.type
_entity_poly.pdbx_seq_one_letter_code
_entity_poly.pdbx_strand_id
1 'polypeptide(L)'
;MLLQPATQIAVRRRPFRTISDLPAEMLAEITTYTTPLDLIRLSQSSSAVASGLESSYIWTRAANTAELPPCPEDLSGKDYLVIACSPECQHCPSRAKAQVDWDLRRRLCPACMLQRIVQYEDATPFVASGLVLKIRDVVHTRPPSSRYGAAYLHGDLTDFKTTLSRVPAGERAAFLMERRKAMSAARLHAKECRAWEAVVTRICANLRSLGWGAEIQLLGRTLEEHPLINQGFELTDEDWTGIKEALIFYLSNVRAEEAVRQIKEKQKQAKEKAHWEKVFSRQEKHEARKAAKQTYKAKHRRY
;
A
#
# COMPACT_ATOMS: atom_id res chain seq x y z
N MET A 1 -60.14 7.57 27.23
CA MET A 1 -58.98 7.09 26.45
C MET A 1 -58.74 8.08 25.32
N LEU A 2 -57.83 9.04 25.51
CA LEU A 2 -57.46 10.00 24.46
C LEU A 2 -56.12 9.55 23.88
N LEU A 3 -56.15 9.13 22.62
CA LEU A 3 -54.97 8.77 21.83
C LEU A 3 -54.10 10.01 21.62
N GLN A 4 -52.81 9.93 21.97
CA GLN A 4 -51.83 10.96 21.62
C GLN A 4 -51.49 10.90 20.12
N PRO A 5 -51.32 12.03 19.43
CA PRO A 5 -50.90 12.04 18.04
C PRO A 5 -49.40 11.71 17.92
N ALA A 6 -49.07 10.91 16.91
CA ALA A 6 -47.70 10.52 16.58
C ALA A 6 -46.83 11.75 16.32
N THR A 7 -45.74 11.87 17.08
CA THR A 7 -44.70 12.87 16.87
C THR A 7 -43.97 12.55 15.57
N GLN A 8 -44.20 13.36 14.53
CA GLN A 8 -43.40 13.32 13.32
C GLN A 8 -41.99 13.80 13.63
N ILE A 9 -41.04 12.86 13.73
CA ILE A 9 -39.62 13.17 13.78
C ILE A 9 -39.23 13.72 12.41
N ALA A 10 -39.07 15.04 12.32
CA ALA A 10 -38.52 15.69 11.14
C ALA A 10 -37.05 15.27 10.97
N VAL A 11 -36.81 14.26 10.13
CA VAL A 11 -35.45 13.87 9.73
C VAL A 11 -34.88 15.00 8.88
N ARG A 12 -34.07 15.87 9.49
CA ARG A 12 -33.23 16.85 8.78
C ARG A 12 -32.28 16.07 7.87
N ARG A 13 -32.63 15.90 6.60
CA ARG A 13 -31.73 15.41 5.55
C ARG A 13 -30.66 16.47 5.31
N ARG A 14 -29.52 16.36 5.98
CA ARG A 14 -28.32 17.11 5.58
C ARG A 14 -27.98 16.65 4.16
N PRO A 15 -27.80 17.56 3.19
CA PRO A 15 -27.37 17.16 1.86
C PRO A 15 -26.00 16.52 1.97
N PHE A 16 -25.87 15.29 1.46
CA PHE A 16 -24.61 14.59 1.30
C PHE A 16 -23.68 15.44 0.43
N ARG A 17 -22.60 15.97 1.02
CA ARG A 17 -21.65 16.82 0.29
C ARG A 17 -20.31 16.13 0.10
N THR A 18 -19.92 15.26 1.03
CA THR A 18 -18.64 14.56 1.02
C THR A 18 -18.79 13.10 1.47
N ILE A 19 -17.84 12.24 1.08
CA ILE A 19 -17.83 10.82 1.48
C ILE A 19 -17.80 10.66 3.01
N SER A 20 -17.20 11.63 3.72
CA SER A 20 -17.14 11.69 5.18
C SER A 20 -18.50 11.88 5.86
N ASP A 21 -19.55 12.27 5.12
CA ASP A 21 -20.92 12.42 5.64
C ASP A 21 -21.67 11.07 5.71
N LEU A 22 -21.08 9.98 5.20
CA LEU A 22 -21.67 8.64 5.22
C LEU A 22 -21.64 8.02 6.62
N PRO A 23 -22.68 7.25 6.99
CA PRO A 23 -22.63 6.38 8.16
C PRO A 23 -21.44 5.42 8.08
N ALA A 24 -20.89 5.06 9.24
CA ALA A 24 -19.72 4.18 9.34
C ALA A 24 -19.95 2.82 8.66
N GLU A 25 -21.19 2.31 8.68
CA GLU A 25 -21.57 1.06 8.03
C GLU A 25 -21.48 1.14 6.50
N MET A 26 -21.86 2.29 5.91
CA MET A 26 -21.77 2.52 4.47
C MET A 26 -20.31 2.71 4.04
N LEU A 27 -19.51 3.40 4.85
CA LEU A 27 -18.07 3.51 4.63
C LEU A 27 -17.39 2.14 4.69
N ALA A 28 -17.74 1.31 5.67
CA ALA A 28 -17.26 -0.06 5.79
C ALA A 28 -17.63 -0.88 4.55
N GLU A 29 -18.87 -0.82 4.07
CA GLU A 29 -19.30 -1.52 2.85
C GLU A 29 -18.51 -1.06 1.61
N ILE A 30 -18.35 0.26 1.41
CA ILE A 30 -17.56 0.79 0.28
C ILE A 30 -16.13 0.29 0.32
N THR A 31 -15.52 0.22 1.51
CA THR A 31 -14.14 -0.25 1.66
C THR A 31 -13.96 -1.72 1.32
N THR A 32 -15.03 -2.52 1.29
CA THR A 32 -14.95 -3.92 0.84
C THR A 32 -14.63 -4.05 -0.65
N TYR A 33 -14.90 -3.00 -1.42
CA TYR A 33 -14.58 -2.92 -2.85
C TYR A 33 -13.23 -2.23 -3.11
N THR A 34 -12.49 -1.85 -2.07
CA THR A 34 -11.18 -1.18 -2.20
C THR A 34 -10.04 -2.17 -2.04
N THR A 35 -8.94 -1.94 -2.77
CA THR A 35 -7.69 -2.65 -2.53
C THR A 35 -7.09 -2.20 -1.19
N PRO A 36 -6.29 -3.03 -0.51
CA PRO A 36 -5.52 -2.62 0.67
C PRO A 36 -4.75 -1.31 0.48
N LEU A 37 -4.14 -1.12 -0.71
CA LEU A 37 -3.42 0.11 -1.03
C LEU A 37 -4.33 1.33 -1.09
N ASP A 38 -5.50 1.21 -1.73
CA ASP A 38 -6.47 2.30 -1.80
C ASP A 38 -7.05 2.61 -0.43
N LEU A 39 -7.31 1.59 0.39
CA LEU A 39 -7.75 1.76 1.78
C LEU A 39 -6.72 2.55 2.62
N ILE A 40 -5.44 2.23 2.49
CA ILE A 40 -4.35 2.98 3.14
C ILE A 40 -4.40 4.45 2.70
N ARG A 41 -4.47 4.71 1.39
CA ARG A 41 -4.50 6.08 0.84
C ARG A 41 -5.73 6.86 1.29
N LEU A 42 -6.90 6.22 1.29
CA LEU A 42 -8.14 6.81 1.80
C LEU A 42 -7.97 7.24 3.26
N SER A 43 -7.41 6.36 4.10
CA SER A 43 -7.14 6.66 5.51
C SER A 43 -6.13 7.79 5.76
N GLN A 44 -5.36 8.19 4.74
CA GLN A 44 -4.38 9.28 4.81
C GLN A 44 -4.89 10.58 4.17
N SER A 45 -5.97 10.51 3.38
CA SER A 45 -6.49 11.63 2.59
C SER A 45 -7.29 12.66 3.40
N SER A 46 -7.99 12.24 4.45
CA SER A 46 -8.89 13.09 5.24
C SER A 46 -9.03 12.53 6.65
N SER A 47 -8.94 13.40 7.66
CA SER A 47 -9.14 13.00 9.06
C SER A 47 -10.55 12.48 9.33
N ALA A 48 -11.56 13.02 8.64
CA ALA A 48 -12.95 12.58 8.78
C ALA A 48 -13.17 11.18 8.18
N VAL A 49 -12.54 10.89 7.04
CA VAL A 49 -12.55 9.54 6.46
C VAL A 49 -11.75 8.58 7.35
N ALA A 50 -10.57 9.00 7.82
CA ALA A 50 -9.75 8.19 8.70
C ALA A 50 -10.50 7.76 9.97
N SER A 51 -11.24 8.67 10.59
CA SER A 51 -12.07 8.39 11.77
C SER A 51 -13.17 7.35 11.48
N GLY A 52 -13.80 7.42 10.30
CA GLY A 52 -14.76 6.40 9.85
C GLY A 52 -14.14 5.03 9.55
N LEU A 53 -12.82 4.97 9.35
CA LEU A 53 -12.07 3.75 9.04
C LEU A 53 -11.34 3.17 10.25
N GLU A 54 -11.57 3.64 11.47
CA GLU A 54 -10.87 3.13 12.67
C GLU A 54 -11.30 1.71 13.08
N SER A 55 -12.41 1.21 12.54
CA SER A 55 -12.90 -0.14 12.83
C SER A 55 -11.88 -1.21 12.45
N SER A 56 -11.44 -2.00 13.43
CA SER A 56 -10.50 -3.12 13.24
C SER A 56 -10.99 -4.11 12.19
N TYR A 57 -12.31 -4.32 12.09
CA TYR A 57 -12.93 -5.22 11.13
C TYR A 57 -12.60 -4.84 9.67
N ILE A 58 -12.55 -3.54 9.34
CA ILE A 58 -12.25 -3.06 7.98
C ILE A 58 -10.83 -3.48 7.59
N TRP A 59 -9.86 -3.26 8.47
CA TRP A 59 -8.46 -3.60 8.23
C TRP A 59 -8.23 -5.11 8.22
N THR A 60 -8.85 -5.85 9.13
CA THR A 60 -8.80 -7.32 9.15
C THR A 60 -9.37 -7.89 7.85
N ARG A 61 -10.52 -7.38 7.40
CA ARG A 61 -11.12 -7.82 6.14
C ARG A 61 -10.23 -7.51 4.96
N ALA A 62 -9.65 -6.31 4.89
CA ALA A 62 -8.71 -5.96 3.81
C ALA A 62 -7.45 -6.84 3.84
N ALA A 63 -6.92 -7.16 5.03
CA ALA A 63 -5.82 -8.12 5.17
C ALA A 63 -6.20 -9.52 4.71
N ASN A 64 -7.42 -9.98 5.02
CA ASN A 64 -7.95 -11.27 4.57
C ASN A 64 -8.21 -11.29 3.06
N THR A 65 -8.71 -10.20 2.46
CA THR A 65 -8.86 -10.09 0.99
C THR A 65 -7.50 -10.16 0.30
N ALA A 66 -6.48 -9.58 0.93
CA ALA A 66 -5.09 -9.72 0.52
C ALA A 66 -4.41 -10.94 1.14
N GLU A 67 -5.20 -11.90 1.63
CA GLU A 67 -4.82 -13.18 2.26
C GLU A 67 -3.48 -13.17 3.01
N LEU A 68 -3.22 -12.05 3.67
CA LEU A 68 -2.06 -11.87 4.50
C LEU A 68 -2.18 -12.83 5.68
N PRO A 69 -1.05 -13.28 6.25
CA PRO A 69 -1.08 -13.92 7.56
C PRO A 69 -1.88 -13.06 8.55
N PRO A 70 -2.60 -13.68 9.51
CA PRO A 70 -3.42 -12.96 10.45
C PRO A 70 -2.63 -11.84 11.14
N CYS A 71 -3.22 -10.64 11.19
CA CYS A 71 -2.57 -9.48 11.82
C CYS A 71 -2.12 -9.85 13.24
N PRO A 72 -0.85 -9.63 13.60
CA PRO A 72 -0.34 -10.04 14.89
C PRO A 72 -0.78 -9.03 15.96
N GLU A 73 -0.81 -9.46 17.22
CA GLU A 73 -1.27 -8.63 18.35
C GLU A 73 -0.39 -7.38 18.59
N ASP A 74 0.86 -7.39 18.12
CA ASP A 74 1.79 -6.25 18.26
C ASP A 74 1.54 -5.13 17.24
N LEU A 75 0.65 -5.31 16.27
CA LEU A 75 0.35 -4.33 15.22
C LEU A 75 -1.14 -3.99 15.14
N SER A 76 -1.44 -2.73 14.85
CA SER A 76 -2.77 -2.38 14.37
C SER A 76 -2.98 -2.91 12.95
N GLY A 77 -4.21 -3.25 12.58
CA GLY A 77 -4.51 -3.72 11.22
C GLY A 77 -4.08 -2.70 10.14
N LYS A 78 -4.18 -1.41 10.44
CA LYS A 78 -3.68 -0.33 9.59
C LYS A 78 -2.15 -0.39 9.43
N ASP A 79 -1.40 -0.44 10.52
CA ASP A 79 0.06 -0.49 10.46
C ASP A 79 0.55 -1.75 9.76
N TYR A 80 -0.15 -2.86 9.97
CA TYR A 80 0.13 -4.12 9.30
C TYR A 80 -0.03 -3.98 7.78
N LEU A 81 -1.16 -3.43 7.29
CA LEU A 81 -1.34 -3.16 5.86
C LEU A 81 -0.35 -2.12 5.32
N VAL A 82 0.01 -1.10 6.09
CA VAL A 82 1.04 -0.13 5.66
C VAL A 82 2.39 -0.83 5.43
N ILE A 83 2.80 -1.74 6.31
CA ILE A 83 4.01 -2.54 6.14
C ILE A 83 3.85 -3.47 4.93
N ALA A 84 2.75 -4.21 4.87
CA ALA A 84 2.51 -5.24 3.86
C ALA A 84 2.32 -4.68 2.45
N CYS A 85 1.49 -3.65 2.30
CA CYS A 85 0.89 -3.22 1.02
C CYS A 85 1.39 -1.85 0.51
N SER A 86 1.77 -0.90 1.37
CA SER A 86 2.23 0.43 0.91
C SER A 86 3.49 0.35 0.03
N PRO A 87 3.64 1.14 -1.05
CA PRO A 87 4.90 1.23 -1.79
C PRO A 87 5.93 2.16 -1.12
N GLU A 88 5.51 2.94 -0.14
CA GLU A 88 6.27 4.07 0.41
C GLU A 88 7.16 3.64 1.58
N CYS A 89 8.26 4.37 1.77
CA CYS A 89 9.09 4.21 2.96
C CYS A 89 8.38 4.82 4.17
N GLN A 90 8.30 4.08 5.29
CA GLN A 90 7.65 4.58 6.51
C GLN A 90 8.40 5.74 7.19
N HIS A 91 9.62 6.07 6.73
CA HIS A 91 10.46 7.07 7.39
C HIS A 91 10.75 8.31 6.55
N CYS A 92 10.70 8.22 5.22
CA CYS A 92 11.06 9.34 4.36
C CYS A 92 10.19 9.37 3.09
N PRO A 93 10.02 10.53 2.46
CA PRO A 93 9.21 10.69 1.25
C PRO A 93 9.94 10.23 -0.03
N SER A 94 10.96 9.36 0.10
CA SER A 94 11.76 8.92 -1.04
C SER A 94 10.92 8.12 -2.03
N ARG A 95 11.17 8.35 -3.33
CA ARG A 95 10.62 7.53 -4.42
C ARG A 95 11.37 6.21 -4.63
N ALA A 96 12.46 5.99 -3.90
CA ALA A 96 13.17 4.72 -3.95
C ALA A 96 12.26 3.59 -3.47
N LYS A 97 12.31 2.45 -4.17
CA LYS A 97 11.50 1.27 -3.85
C LYS A 97 11.80 0.82 -2.41
N ALA A 98 10.82 0.94 -1.53
CA ALA A 98 10.91 0.46 -0.16
C ALA A 98 10.67 -1.06 -0.12
N GLN A 99 11.42 -1.75 0.74
CA GLN A 99 11.31 -3.19 0.95
C GLN A 99 10.73 -3.47 2.33
N VAL A 100 9.96 -4.56 2.42
CA VAL A 100 9.46 -5.06 3.71
C VAL A 100 10.56 -5.84 4.40
N ASP A 101 10.73 -5.58 5.68
CA ASP A 101 11.50 -6.39 6.61
C ASP A 101 10.54 -6.87 7.70
N TRP A 102 9.98 -8.07 7.49
CA TRP A 102 8.97 -8.66 8.37
C TRP A 102 9.50 -8.92 9.78
N ASP A 103 10.80 -9.18 9.92
CA ASP A 103 11.45 -9.42 11.21
C ASP A 103 11.54 -8.13 12.02
N LEU A 104 11.85 -7.01 11.34
CA LEU A 104 11.95 -5.69 11.96
C LEU A 104 10.61 -4.93 12.03
N ARG A 105 9.52 -5.49 11.50
CA ARG A 105 8.20 -4.83 11.39
C ARG A 105 8.27 -3.47 10.68
N ARG A 106 9.05 -3.37 9.60
CA ARG A 106 9.23 -2.11 8.87
C ARG A 106 9.22 -2.29 7.36
N ARG A 107 8.81 -1.21 6.68
CA ARG A 107 9.04 -0.98 5.27
C ARG A 107 9.95 0.22 5.09
N LEU A 108 11.17 -0.01 4.59
CA LEU A 108 12.21 1.00 4.47
C LEU A 108 12.83 1.01 3.07
N CYS A 109 13.17 2.20 2.58
CA CYS A 109 14.03 2.32 1.39
C CYS A 109 15.48 1.95 1.74
N PRO A 110 16.32 1.63 0.75
CA PRO A 110 17.72 1.24 0.99
C PRO A 110 18.53 2.24 1.84
N ALA A 111 18.33 3.55 1.61
CA ALA A 111 18.99 4.58 2.40
C ALA A 111 18.59 4.53 3.88
N CYS A 112 17.29 4.41 4.18
CA CYS A 112 16.81 4.31 5.56
C CYS A 112 17.21 2.98 6.22
N MET A 113 17.30 1.89 5.45
CA MET A 113 17.83 0.62 5.98
C MET A 113 19.27 0.80 6.45
N LEU A 114 20.14 1.41 5.65
CA LEU A 114 21.53 1.67 6.00
C LEU A 114 21.68 2.60 7.22
N GLN A 115 20.80 3.58 7.36
CA GLN A 115 20.88 4.58 8.44
C GLN A 115 20.31 4.08 9.78
N ARG A 116 19.32 3.19 9.76
CA ARG A 116 18.54 2.85 10.96
C ARG A 116 18.75 1.43 11.48
N ILE A 117 19.30 0.54 10.65
CA ILE A 117 19.55 -0.84 11.03
C ILE A 117 20.97 -0.94 11.60
N VAL A 118 21.07 -1.50 12.81
CA VAL A 118 22.34 -1.76 13.48
C VAL A 118 22.61 -3.25 13.40
N GLN A 119 23.79 -3.61 12.88
CA GLN A 119 24.28 -4.98 12.89
C GLN A 119 24.88 -5.33 14.26
N TYR A 120 24.69 -6.56 14.69
CA TYR A 120 25.27 -7.06 15.93
C TYR A 120 25.51 -8.57 15.88
N GLU A 121 26.31 -9.06 16.82
CA GLU A 121 26.50 -10.49 17.02
C GLU A 121 25.40 -11.05 17.93
N ASP A 122 24.58 -11.95 17.42
CA ASP A 122 23.41 -12.50 18.13
C ASP A 122 23.70 -13.07 19.52
N ALA A 123 24.92 -13.56 19.73
CA ALA A 123 25.38 -14.12 21.00
C ALA A 123 25.78 -13.06 22.03
N THR A 124 25.99 -11.81 21.62
CA THR A 124 26.47 -10.75 22.52
C THR A 124 25.36 -10.26 23.44
N PRO A 125 25.50 -10.46 24.76
CA PRO A 125 24.56 -9.88 25.71
C PRO A 125 24.84 -8.38 25.86
N PHE A 126 23.85 -7.66 26.39
CA PHE A 126 24.00 -6.26 26.80
C PHE A 126 23.46 -6.07 28.22
N VAL A 127 23.91 -5.00 28.88
CA VAL A 127 23.44 -4.65 30.22
C VAL A 127 22.43 -3.52 30.15
N ALA A 128 21.29 -3.68 30.82
CA ALA A 128 20.32 -2.61 31.05
C ALA A 128 19.67 -2.77 32.42
N SER A 129 19.59 -1.67 33.18
CA SER A 129 18.98 -1.65 34.52
C SER A 129 19.55 -2.73 35.47
N GLY A 130 20.85 -3.04 35.36
CA GLY A 130 21.54 -4.06 36.16
C GLY A 130 21.33 -5.51 35.70
N LEU A 131 20.64 -5.73 34.57
CA LEU A 131 20.33 -7.06 34.04
C LEU A 131 21.13 -7.34 32.78
N VAL A 132 21.62 -8.57 32.63
CA VAL A 132 22.28 -9.08 31.42
C VAL A 132 21.21 -9.69 30.50
N LEU A 133 21.01 -9.10 29.32
CA LEU A 133 19.92 -9.43 28.40
C LEU A 133 20.45 -9.74 27.00
N LYS A 134 19.70 -10.51 26.22
CA LYS A 134 19.97 -10.73 24.79
C LYS A 134 19.10 -9.80 23.96
N ILE A 135 19.68 -9.11 22.97
CA ILE A 135 18.96 -8.14 22.13
C ILE A 135 17.74 -8.77 21.48
N ARG A 136 17.90 -9.95 20.87
CA ARG A 136 16.78 -10.66 20.23
C ARG A 136 15.59 -10.86 21.16
N ASP A 137 15.80 -11.10 22.46
CA ASP A 137 14.71 -11.47 23.37
C ASP A 137 13.87 -10.26 23.82
N VAL A 138 14.29 -9.03 23.45
CA VAL A 138 13.67 -7.79 23.93
C VAL A 138 13.23 -6.83 22.84
N VAL A 139 13.79 -6.96 21.63
CA VAL A 139 13.43 -6.14 20.45
C VAL A 139 13.33 -6.98 19.18
N HIS A 140 12.60 -6.43 18.20
CA HIS A 140 12.49 -7.01 16.87
C HIS A 140 13.88 -7.11 16.23
N THR A 141 14.20 -8.30 15.73
CA THR A 141 15.53 -8.62 15.23
C THR A 141 15.43 -9.43 13.96
N ARG A 142 16.15 -8.98 12.93
CA ARG A 142 16.38 -9.74 11.72
C ARG A 142 17.46 -10.79 11.98
N PRO A 143 17.18 -12.08 11.72
CA PRO A 143 18.17 -13.13 11.89
C PRO A 143 19.32 -12.96 10.90
N PRO A 144 20.50 -13.54 11.20
CA PRO A 144 21.62 -13.53 10.27
C PRO A 144 21.26 -14.32 9.00
N SER A 145 21.85 -13.90 7.89
CA SER A 145 21.78 -14.55 6.58
C SER A 145 23.17 -14.75 6.02
N SER A 146 23.30 -15.46 4.90
CA SER A 146 24.59 -15.62 4.21
C SER A 146 25.24 -14.29 3.79
N ARG A 147 24.45 -13.21 3.66
CA ARG A 147 24.93 -11.89 3.21
C ARG A 147 25.10 -10.86 4.34
N TYR A 148 24.41 -11.03 5.46
CA TYR A 148 24.33 -10.02 6.51
C TYR A 148 24.24 -10.66 7.89
N GLY A 149 24.92 -10.09 8.88
CA GLY A 149 24.76 -10.48 10.29
C GLY A 149 23.36 -10.16 10.83
N ALA A 150 23.12 -10.57 12.08
CA ALA A 150 21.90 -10.24 12.78
C ALA A 150 21.76 -8.72 12.94
N ALA A 151 20.53 -8.23 12.95
CA ALA A 151 20.30 -6.79 13.00
C ALA A 151 19.03 -6.39 13.75
N TYR A 152 19.01 -5.16 14.25
CA TYR A 152 17.85 -4.54 14.90
C TYR A 152 17.72 -3.07 14.49
N LEU A 153 16.59 -2.44 14.80
CA LEU A 153 16.41 -0.99 14.60
C LEU A 153 17.00 -0.21 15.76
N HIS A 154 17.84 0.78 15.47
CA HIS A 154 18.49 1.62 16.47
C HIS A 154 17.51 2.21 17.51
N GLY A 155 16.34 2.66 17.05
CA GLY A 155 15.29 3.24 17.90
C GLY A 155 14.76 2.25 18.93
N ASP A 156 14.45 1.02 18.50
CA ASP A 156 13.76 0.02 19.33
C ASP A 156 14.55 -0.36 20.59
N LEU A 157 15.89 -0.49 20.48
CA LEU A 157 16.71 -0.80 21.66
C LEU A 157 16.79 0.38 22.64
N THR A 158 16.77 1.61 22.12
CA THR A 158 16.75 2.83 22.93
C THR A 158 15.42 2.97 23.67
N ASP A 159 14.31 2.71 22.97
CA ASP A 159 12.96 2.73 23.54
C ASP A 159 12.76 1.63 24.58
N PHE A 160 13.31 0.43 24.33
CA PHE A 160 13.29 -0.66 25.29
C PHE A 160 14.06 -0.31 26.56
N LYS A 161 15.29 0.22 26.45
CA LYS A 161 16.08 0.65 27.63
C LYS A 161 15.34 1.68 28.47
N THR A 162 14.71 2.65 27.81
CA THR A 162 13.91 3.71 28.46
C THR A 162 12.66 3.15 29.14
N THR A 163 11.99 2.18 28.50
CA THR A 163 10.83 1.50 29.10
C THR A 163 11.26 0.69 30.32
N LEU A 164 12.33 -0.10 30.21
CA LEU A 164 12.82 -0.96 31.30
C LEU A 164 13.28 -0.16 32.53
N SER A 165 13.84 1.04 32.35
CA SER A 165 14.23 1.89 33.49
C SER A 165 13.04 2.41 34.29
N ARG A 166 11.86 2.49 33.67
CA ARG A 166 10.60 2.91 34.31
C ARG A 166 9.88 1.76 35.02
N VAL A 167 10.22 0.51 34.73
CA VAL A 167 9.63 -0.67 35.38
C VAL A 167 10.26 -0.86 36.78
N PRO A 168 9.45 -0.95 37.85
CA PRO A 168 9.93 -1.24 39.20
C PRO A 168 10.72 -2.55 39.27
N ALA A 169 11.77 -2.60 40.11
CA ALA A 169 12.69 -3.73 40.13
C ALA A 169 12.00 -5.10 40.35
N GLY A 170 10.98 -5.15 41.22
CA GLY A 170 10.20 -6.36 41.49
C GLY A 170 9.34 -6.86 40.31
N GLU A 171 8.98 -5.97 39.38
CA GLU A 171 8.11 -6.28 38.23
C GLU A 171 8.91 -6.60 36.96
N ARG A 172 10.22 -6.30 36.94
CA ARG A 172 11.08 -6.47 35.75
C ARG A 172 11.10 -7.90 35.23
N ALA A 173 11.08 -8.91 36.12
CA ALA A 173 11.09 -10.30 35.69
C ALA A 173 9.83 -10.67 34.89
N ALA A 174 8.65 -10.28 35.38
CA ALA A 174 7.38 -10.51 34.69
C ALA A 174 7.32 -9.74 33.35
N PHE A 175 7.73 -8.47 33.36
CA PHE A 175 7.83 -7.65 32.15
C PHE A 175 8.73 -8.28 31.08
N LEU A 176 9.92 -8.76 31.46
CA LEU A 176 10.86 -9.39 30.54
C LEU A 176 10.37 -10.75 30.02
N MET A 177 9.68 -11.52 30.86
CA MET A 177 9.07 -12.77 30.45
C MET A 177 8.00 -12.53 29.38
N GLU A 178 7.13 -11.55 29.58
CA GLU A 178 6.10 -11.19 28.61
C GLU A 178 6.71 -10.62 27.32
N ARG A 179 7.73 -9.77 27.45
CA ARG A 179 8.47 -9.25 26.29
C ARG A 179 9.10 -10.37 25.46
N ARG A 180 9.67 -11.39 26.10
CA ARG A 180 10.26 -12.54 25.40
C ARG A 180 9.21 -13.35 24.64
N LYS A 181 8.02 -13.55 25.22
CA LYS A 181 6.90 -14.20 24.52
C LYS A 181 6.49 -13.40 23.30
N ALA A 182 6.32 -12.09 23.44
CA ALA A 182 5.99 -11.20 22.32
C ALA A 182 7.04 -11.27 21.20
N MET A 183 8.34 -11.24 21.52
CA MET A 183 9.40 -11.39 20.51
C MET A 183 9.43 -12.78 19.88
N SER A 184 9.04 -13.83 20.61
CA SER A 184 8.88 -15.17 20.04
C SER A 184 7.73 -15.23 19.04
N ALA A 185 6.56 -14.69 19.41
CA ALA A 185 5.39 -14.62 18.54
C ALA A 185 5.67 -13.79 17.28
N ALA A 186 6.33 -12.65 17.42
CA ALA A 186 6.69 -11.79 16.30
C ALA A 186 7.60 -12.50 15.28
N ARG A 187 8.58 -13.30 15.74
CA ARG A 187 9.45 -14.09 14.85
C ARG A 187 8.71 -15.21 14.14
N LEU A 188 7.76 -15.87 14.81
CA LEU A 188 6.93 -16.90 14.20
C LEU A 188 6.07 -16.29 13.09
N HIS A 189 5.38 -15.19 13.38
CA HIS A 189 4.60 -14.46 12.39
C HIS A 189 5.47 -13.94 11.25
N ALA A 190 6.68 -13.43 11.51
CA ALA A 190 7.57 -12.99 10.43
C ALA A 190 7.95 -14.15 9.49
N LYS A 191 8.08 -15.38 10.01
CA LYS A 191 8.29 -16.58 9.19
C LYS A 191 7.08 -16.87 8.30
N GLU A 192 5.87 -16.75 8.84
CA GLU A 192 4.62 -16.92 8.07
C GLU A 192 4.52 -15.88 6.94
N CYS A 193 4.80 -14.60 7.23
CA CYS A 193 4.81 -13.56 6.19
C CYS A 193 5.85 -13.80 5.10
N ARG A 194 7.04 -14.28 5.45
CA ARG A 194 8.06 -14.63 4.44
C ARG A 194 7.62 -15.79 3.56
N ALA A 195 6.97 -16.80 4.15
CA ALA A 195 6.43 -17.93 3.39
C ALA A 195 5.35 -17.46 2.40
N TRP A 196 4.43 -16.62 2.89
CA TRP A 196 3.41 -15.96 2.08
C TRP A 196 4.01 -15.15 0.92
N GLU A 197 4.97 -14.26 1.19
CA GLU A 197 5.60 -13.41 0.18
C GLU A 197 6.35 -14.24 -0.89
N ALA A 198 6.94 -15.36 -0.50
CA ALA A 198 7.61 -16.28 -1.42
C ALA A 198 6.62 -16.95 -2.40
N VAL A 199 5.43 -17.32 -1.96
CA VAL A 199 4.36 -17.88 -2.82
C VAL A 199 3.92 -16.86 -3.86
N VAL A 200 3.59 -15.64 -3.43
CA VAL A 200 3.19 -14.53 -4.31
C VAL A 200 4.28 -14.23 -5.36
N THR A 201 5.54 -14.20 -4.92
CA THR A 201 6.69 -13.96 -5.81
C THR A 201 6.81 -15.05 -6.87
N ARG A 202 6.63 -16.32 -6.49
CA ARG A 202 6.71 -17.48 -7.40
C ARG A 202 5.59 -17.45 -8.44
N ILE A 203 4.37 -17.16 -8.04
CA ILE A 203 3.22 -17.02 -8.95
C ILE A 203 3.47 -15.90 -9.96
N CYS A 204 3.90 -14.73 -9.49
CA CYS A 204 4.25 -13.61 -10.38
C CYS A 204 5.38 -13.96 -11.35
N ALA A 205 6.39 -14.74 -10.93
CA ALA A 205 7.47 -15.20 -11.81
C ALA A 205 6.97 -16.15 -12.90
N ASN A 206 6.10 -17.10 -12.55
CA ASN A 206 5.50 -18.02 -13.51
C ASN A 206 4.60 -17.30 -14.52
N LEU A 207 3.82 -16.30 -14.10
CA LEU A 207 3.02 -15.50 -15.02
C LEU A 207 3.91 -14.68 -15.98
N ARG A 208 5.06 -14.17 -15.52
CA ARG A 208 6.03 -13.48 -16.39
C ARG A 208 6.60 -14.41 -17.46
N SER A 209 6.94 -15.65 -17.13
CA SER A 209 7.47 -16.61 -18.12
C SER A 209 6.44 -17.00 -19.18
N LEU A 210 5.15 -16.92 -18.86
CA LEU A 210 4.04 -17.12 -19.79
C LEU A 210 3.70 -15.88 -20.66
N GLY A 211 4.48 -14.80 -20.56
CA GLY A 211 4.31 -13.61 -21.40
C GLY A 211 3.34 -12.56 -20.86
N TRP A 212 2.96 -12.64 -19.57
CA TRP A 212 2.07 -11.65 -18.93
C TRP A 212 2.80 -10.52 -18.20
N GLY A 213 4.08 -10.31 -18.53
CA GLY A 213 4.93 -9.31 -17.85
C GLY A 213 4.38 -7.88 -17.91
N ALA A 214 3.74 -7.49 -19.02
CA ALA A 214 3.19 -6.15 -19.19
C ALA A 214 1.97 -5.92 -18.29
N GLU A 215 1.07 -6.91 -18.19
CA GLU A 215 -0.10 -6.85 -17.33
C GLU A 215 0.29 -6.88 -15.86
N ILE A 216 1.28 -7.70 -15.49
CA ILE A 216 1.84 -7.72 -14.13
C ILE A 216 2.43 -6.36 -13.77
N GLN A 217 3.11 -5.70 -14.71
CA GLN A 217 3.66 -4.37 -14.48
C GLN A 217 2.57 -3.29 -14.41
N LEU A 218 1.52 -3.40 -15.23
CA LEU A 218 0.37 -2.51 -15.24
C LEU A 218 -0.43 -2.59 -13.94
N LEU A 219 -0.74 -3.81 -13.50
CA LEU A 219 -1.51 -4.08 -12.28
C LEU A 219 -0.67 -3.85 -11.03
N GLY A 220 0.63 -4.15 -11.09
CA GLY A 220 1.53 -4.06 -9.96
C GLY A 220 0.98 -4.78 -8.74
N ARG A 221 0.67 -4.02 -7.69
CA ARG A 221 0.18 -4.52 -6.40
C ARG A 221 -1.22 -5.10 -6.46
N THR A 222 -2.07 -4.61 -7.37
CA THR A 222 -3.42 -5.15 -7.57
C THR A 222 -3.40 -6.63 -7.96
N LEU A 223 -2.35 -7.07 -8.65
CA LEU A 223 -2.17 -8.49 -8.97
C LEU A 223 -1.67 -9.27 -7.75
N GLU A 224 -0.69 -8.74 -7.00
CA GLU A 224 -0.19 -9.38 -5.78
C GLU A 224 -1.29 -9.59 -4.72
N GLU A 225 -2.31 -8.74 -4.72
CA GLU A 225 -3.47 -8.78 -3.83
C GLU A 225 -4.64 -9.61 -4.41
N HIS A 226 -4.50 -10.20 -5.61
CA HIS A 226 -5.56 -10.96 -6.26
C HIS A 226 -5.83 -12.28 -5.52
N PRO A 227 -7.09 -12.66 -5.21
CA PRO A 227 -7.40 -13.84 -4.39
C PRO A 227 -6.75 -15.16 -4.89
N LEU A 228 -6.75 -15.40 -6.20
CA LEU A 228 -6.11 -16.59 -6.78
C LEU A 228 -4.58 -16.65 -6.61
N ILE A 229 -3.91 -15.52 -6.36
CA ILE A 229 -2.46 -15.46 -6.10
C ILE A 229 -2.17 -15.69 -4.62
N ASN A 230 -3.19 -15.52 -3.80
CA ASN A 230 -3.02 -15.24 -2.40
C ASN A 230 -3.41 -16.40 -1.49
N GLN A 231 -3.83 -17.53 -2.08
CA GLN A 231 -4.51 -18.68 -1.48
C GLN A 231 -3.91 -19.32 -0.21
N GLY A 232 -2.79 -18.82 0.35
CA GLY A 232 -2.27 -19.26 1.65
C GLY A 232 -1.74 -20.70 1.68
N PHE A 233 -1.81 -21.44 0.57
CA PHE A 233 -1.33 -22.81 0.42
C PHE A 233 0.09 -22.85 -0.18
N GLU A 234 0.82 -23.93 0.09
CA GLU A 234 2.05 -24.22 -0.64
C GLU A 234 1.70 -24.47 -2.12
N LEU A 235 2.17 -23.61 -3.03
CA LEU A 235 1.93 -23.81 -4.46
C LEU A 235 2.65 -25.11 -4.92
N THR A 236 1.89 -26.20 -5.04
CA THR A 236 2.31 -27.41 -5.75
C THR A 236 2.11 -27.22 -7.27
N ASP A 237 2.69 -28.10 -8.09
CA ASP A 237 2.50 -28.04 -9.55
C ASP A 237 1.03 -28.31 -9.95
N GLU A 238 0.30 -29.08 -9.16
CA GLU A 238 -1.13 -29.35 -9.33
C GLU A 238 -1.97 -28.11 -9.00
N ASP A 239 -1.69 -27.45 -7.87
CA ASP A 239 -2.37 -26.20 -7.47
C ASP A 239 -2.11 -25.08 -8.49
N TRP A 240 -0.88 -24.99 -8.98
CA TRP A 240 -0.52 -24.05 -10.05
C TRP A 240 -1.37 -24.26 -11.29
N THR A 241 -1.60 -25.51 -11.70
CA THR A 241 -2.40 -25.82 -12.88
C THR A 241 -3.85 -25.36 -12.71
N GLY A 242 -4.41 -25.50 -11.50
CA GLY A 242 -5.76 -25.03 -11.18
C GLY A 242 -5.92 -23.50 -11.18
N ILE A 243 -4.99 -22.76 -10.55
CA ILE A 243 -5.08 -21.28 -10.49
C ILE A 243 -4.64 -20.59 -11.79
N LYS A 244 -3.79 -21.25 -12.59
CA LYS A 244 -3.17 -20.68 -13.79
C LYS A 244 -4.20 -20.23 -14.82
N GLU A 245 -5.19 -21.05 -15.12
CA GLU A 245 -6.18 -20.72 -16.16
C GLU A 245 -7.02 -19.51 -15.78
N ALA A 246 -7.45 -19.44 -14.52
CA ALA A 246 -8.23 -18.33 -14.01
C ALA A 246 -7.42 -17.02 -13.93
N LEU A 247 -6.13 -17.10 -13.59
CA LEU A 247 -5.21 -15.95 -13.64
C LEU A 247 -4.95 -15.49 -15.08
N ILE A 248 -4.74 -16.42 -16.01
CA ILE A 248 -4.60 -16.11 -17.45
C ILE A 248 -5.86 -15.43 -17.97
N PHE A 249 -7.04 -15.93 -17.62
CA PHE A 249 -8.31 -15.32 -18.00
C PHE A 249 -8.43 -13.89 -17.47
N TYR A 250 -8.14 -13.68 -16.18
CA TYR A 250 -8.13 -12.34 -15.58
C TYR A 250 -7.17 -11.39 -16.30
N LEU A 251 -5.91 -11.81 -16.50
CA LEU A 251 -4.90 -11.00 -17.19
C LEU A 251 -5.26 -10.71 -18.65
N SER A 252 -5.94 -11.65 -19.31
CA SER A 252 -6.45 -11.44 -20.68
C SER A 252 -7.51 -10.34 -20.75
N ASN A 253 -8.40 -10.26 -19.76
CA ASN A 253 -9.39 -9.19 -19.66
C ASN A 253 -8.71 -7.84 -19.42
N VAL A 254 -7.73 -7.79 -18.51
CA VAL A 254 -6.93 -6.58 -18.25
C VAL A 254 -6.22 -6.10 -19.52
N ARG A 255 -5.63 -7.02 -20.29
CA ARG A 255 -5.01 -6.70 -21.59
C ARG A 255 -6.03 -6.11 -22.57
N ALA A 256 -7.22 -6.69 -22.65
CA ALA A 256 -8.29 -6.23 -23.53
C ALA A 256 -8.79 -4.82 -23.14
N GLU A 257 -9.01 -4.58 -21.84
CA GLU A 257 -9.43 -3.28 -21.31
C GLU A 257 -8.40 -2.19 -21.59
N GLU A 258 -7.12 -2.48 -21.39
CA GLU A 258 -6.04 -1.53 -21.64
C GLU A 258 -5.89 -1.24 -23.14
N ALA A 259 -6.06 -2.24 -24.01
CA ALA A 259 -6.10 -2.01 -25.46
C ALA A 259 -7.25 -1.07 -25.88
N VAL A 260 -8.45 -1.24 -25.30
CA VAL A 260 -9.59 -0.34 -25.53
C VAL A 260 -9.28 1.08 -25.06
N ARG A 261 -8.66 1.22 -23.87
CA ARG A 261 -8.27 2.53 -23.33
C ARG A 261 -7.26 3.23 -24.25
N GLN A 262 -6.25 2.52 -24.74
CA GLN A 262 -5.25 3.08 -25.67
C GLN A 262 -5.87 3.50 -27.01
N ILE A 263 -6.83 2.74 -27.54
CA ILE A 263 -7.55 3.11 -28.76
C ILE A 263 -8.31 4.42 -28.55
N LYS A 264 -9.04 4.55 -27.43
CA LYS A 264 -9.79 5.78 -27.10
C LYS A 264 -8.86 6.99 -26.96
N GLU A 265 -7.71 6.82 -26.31
CA GLU A 265 -6.73 7.89 -26.13
C GLU A 265 -6.12 8.34 -27.47
N LYS A 266 -5.74 7.40 -28.35
CA LYS A 266 -5.27 7.72 -29.72
C LYS A 266 -6.32 8.45 -30.53
N GLN A 267 -7.59 8.06 -30.45
CA GLN A 267 -8.69 8.74 -31.13
C GLN A 267 -8.88 10.17 -30.61
N LYS A 268 -8.76 10.38 -29.29
CA LYS A 268 -8.81 11.71 -28.68
C LYS A 268 -7.67 12.59 -29.17
N GLN A 269 -6.44 12.10 -29.14
CA GLN A 269 -5.26 12.82 -29.64
C GLN A 269 -5.36 13.15 -31.13
N ALA A 270 -5.88 12.24 -31.95
CA ALA A 270 -6.11 12.50 -33.38
C ALA A 270 -7.15 13.61 -33.60
N LYS A 271 -8.22 13.64 -32.81
CA LYS A 271 -9.24 14.71 -32.86
C LYS A 271 -8.66 16.06 -32.43
N GLU A 272 -7.87 16.09 -31.36
CA GLU A 272 -7.19 17.30 -30.88
C GLU A 272 -6.18 17.82 -31.91
N LYS A 273 -5.37 16.93 -32.50
CA LYS A 273 -4.44 17.29 -33.56
C LYS A 273 -5.16 17.88 -34.77
N ALA A 274 -6.21 17.21 -35.26
CA ALA A 274 -7.02 17.71 -36.38
C ALA A 274 -7.74 19.04 -36.06
N HIS A 275 -8.12 19.27 -34.79
CA HIS A 275 -8.66 20.54 -34.35
C HIS A 275 -7.60 21.65 -34.45
N TRP A 276 -6.42 21.43 -33.87
CA TRP A 276 -5.34 22.41 -33.89
C TRP A 276 -4.80 22.69 -35.31
N GLU A 277 -4.68 21.68 -36.17
CA GLU A 277 -4.34 21.87 -37.59
C GLU A 277 -5.34 22.80 -38.31
N LYS A 278 -6.65 22.64 -38.05
CA LYS A 278 -7.68 23.55 -38.58
C LYS A 278 -7.55 24.96 -38.03
N VAL A 279 -7.23 25.11 -36.73
CA VAL A 279 -7.02 26.41 -36.08
C VAL A 279 -5.81 27.12 -36.70
N PHE A 280 -4.66 26.44 -36.81
CA PHE A 280 -3.45 26.99 -37.42
C PHE A 280 -3.68 27.38 -38.89
N SER A 281 -4.31 26.52 -39.70
CA SER A 281 -4.62 26.85 -41.09
C SER A 281 -5.54 28.08 -41.23
N ARG A 282 -6.50 28.26 -40.31
CA ARG A 282 -7.34 29.47 -40.28
C ARG A 282 -6.53 30.70 -39.92
N GLN A 283 -5.60 30.58 -38.98
CA GLN A 283 -4.72 31.67 -38.56
C GLN A 283 -3.78 32.10 -39.69
N GLU A 284 -3.12 31.15 -40.37
CA GLU A 284 -2.26 31.44 -41.54
C GLU A 284 -3.03 32.15 -42.66
N LYS A 285 -4.25 31.68 -42.98
CA LYS A 285 -5.12 32.34 -43.96
C LYS A 285 -5.51 33.75 -43.54
N HIS A 286 -5.76 33.97 -42.24
CA HIS A 286 -6.06 35.30 -41.71
C HIS A 286 -4.85 36.24 -41.81
N GLU A 287 -3.66 35.76 -41.44
CA GLU A 287 -2.41 36.52 -41.54
C GLU A 287 -2.04 36.84 -42.99
N ALA A 288 -2.18 35.89 -43.91
CA ALA A 288 -1.98 36.11 -45.35
C ALA A 288 -2.96 37.18 -45.90
N ARG A 289 -4.24 37.13 -45.52
CA ARG A 289 -5.23 38.16 -45.88
C ARG A 289 -4.87 39.53 -45.32
N LYS A 290 -4.37 39.60 -44.08
CA LYS A 290 -3.93 40.84 -43.44
C LYS A 290 -2.71 41.43 -44.16
N ALA A 291 -1.72 40.60 -44.47
CA ALA A 291 -0.54 40.97 -45.24
C ALA A 291 -0.91 41.50 -46.63
N ALA A 292 -1.76 40.76 -47.36
CA ALA A 292 -2.25 41.18 -48.68
C ALA A 292 -2.91 42.56 -48.66
N LYS A 293 -3.79 42.82 -47.67
CA LYS A 293 -4.41 44.14 -47.46
C LYS A 293 -3.38 45.23 -47.14
N GLN A 294 -2.34 44.93 -46.37
CA GLN A 294 -1.26 45.88 -46.09
C GLN A 294 -0.46 46.22 -47.34
N THR A 295 -0.08 45.23 -48.15
CA THR A 295 0.59 45.46 -49.46
C THR A 295 -0.28 46.26 -50.42
N TYR A 296 -1.58 45.98 -50.49
CA TYR A 296 -2.52 46.75 -51.33
C TYR A 296 -2.58 48.22 -50.90
N LYS A 297 -2.75 48.47 -49.59
CA LYS A 297 -2.74 49.83 -49.03
C LYS A 297 -1.40 50.55 -49.24
N ALA A 298 -0.27 49.85 -49.17
CA ALA A 298 1.05 50.42 -49.42
C ALA A 298 1.25 50.81 -50.89
N LYS A 299 0.73 50.01 -51.84
CA LYS A 299 0.78 50.32 -53.28
C LYS A 299 -0.09 51.53 -53.65
N HIS A 300 -1.27 51.67 -53.04
CA HIS A 300 -2.21 52.77 -53.31
C HIS A 300 -1.99 54.04 -52.47
N ARG A 301 -0.94 54.10 -51.65
CA ARG A 301 -0.49 55.34 -50.97
C ARG A 301 0.60 56.10 -51.74
N ARG A 302 1.06 55.58 -52.88
CA ARG A 302 2.12 56.17 -53.72
C ARG A 302 1.59 56.92 -54.95
N TYR A 303 0.28 57.08 -55.05
CA TYR A 303 -0.41 58.02 -55.93
C TYR A 303 -1.10 59.06 -55.05
#